data_AF-A0A832F225-F1
#
_entry.id   AF-A0A832F225-F1
#
_cell.length_a   1.000
_cell.length_b   1.000
_cell.length_c   1.000
_cell.angle_alpha   90.00
_cell.angle_beta   90.00
_cell.angle_gamma   90.00
#
_symmetry.space_group_name_H-M   'P 1'
#
loop_
_entity.id
_entity.type
_entity.pdbx_description
1 polymer ?
#
loop_
_entity_poly.entity_id
_entity_poly.type
_entity_poly.pdbx_seq_one_letter_code
_entity_poly.pdbx_strand_id
1 'polypeptide(L)' 'VKELMALAIGINVRCDGCLAYHVHDALEAGASRDEIVETIGVAIMMGGGPSVVYGCEALEALDQFTAAVPA' A
#
# COMPACT_ATOMS: atom_id res chain seq x y z
N VAL A 1 -0.98 -7.86 9.34
CA VAL A 1 -1.94 -8.60 8.46
C VAL A 1 -3.18 -7.78 8.09
N LYS A 2 -3.97 -7.26 9.06
CA LYS A 2 -5.21 -6.51 8.74
C LYS A 2 -4.98 -5.30 7.83
N GLU A 3 -3.90 -4.54 8.09
CA GLU A 3 -3.56 -3.36 7.29
C GLU A 3 -3.18 -3.71 5.85
N LEU A 4 -2.52 -4.84 5.60
CA LEU A 4 -2.23 -5.29 4.23
C LEU A 4 -3.52 -5.65 3.47
N MET A 5 -4.49 -6.30 4.14
CA MET A 5 -5.79 -6.56 3.55
C MET A 5 -6.54 -5.25 3.26
N ALA A 6 -6.51 -4.31 4.20
CA ALA A 6 -7.14 -3.00 4.04
C ALA A 6 -6.50 -2.18 2.92
N LEU A 7 -5.18 -2.23 2.77
CA LEU A 7 -4.45 -1.60 1.66
C LEU A 7 -4.88 -2.19 0.31
N ALA A 8 -4.91 -3.51 0.17
CA ALA A 8 -5.35 -4.16 -1.06
C ALA A 8 -6.80 -3.79 -1.43
N ILE A 9 -7.68 -3.73 -0.45
CA ILE A 9 -9.06 -3.26 -0.65
C ILE A 9 -9.06 -1.78 -1.05
N GLY A 10 -8.28 -0.93 -0.36
CA GLY A 10 -8.13 0.50 -0.62
C GLY A 10 -7.74 0.81 -2.06
N ILE A 11 -6.79 0.03 -2.61
CA ILE A 11 -6.37 0.11 -4.02
C ILE A 11 -7.55 -0.22 -4.93
N ASN A 12 -8.23 -1.35 -4.70
CA ASN A 12 -9.28 -1.83 -5.60
C ASN A 12 -10.57 -0.98 -5.52
N VAL A 13 -10.87 -0.38 -4.36
CA VAL A 13 -12.01 0.54 -4.17
C VAL A 13 -11.66 2.00 -4.47
N ARG A 14 -10.38 2.29 -4.78
CA ARG A 14 -9.93 3.58 -5.30
C ARG A 14 -10.11 4.72 -4.30
N CYS A 15 -9.63 4.50 -3.07
CA CYS A 15 -9.72 5.46 -1.97
C CYS A 15 -8.35 6.07 -1.67
N ASP A 16 -8.06 7.25 -2.23
CA ASP A 16 -6.77 7.96 -2.09
C ASP A 16 -6.35 8.11 -0.61
N GLY A 17 -7.28 8.55 0.24
CA GLY A 17 -7.02 8.76 1.67
C GLY A 17 -6.77 7.45 2.44
N CYS A 18 -7.30 6.33 1.95
CA CYS A 18 -7.11 5.02 2.59
C CYS A 18 -5.71 4.45 2.31
N LEU A 19 -5.10 4.77 1.17
CA LEU A 19 -3.81 4.21 0.76
C LEU A 19 -2.70 4.62 1.73
N ALA A 20 -2.49 5.92 1.90
CA ALA A 20 -1.44 6.43 2.79
C ALA A 20 -1.65 5.98 4.23
N TYR A 21 -2.90 5.97 4.70
CA TYR A 21 -3.26 5.55 6.05
C TYR A 21 -2.92 4.08 6.29
N HIS A 22 -3.35 3.16 5.41
CA HIS A 22 -3.09 1.73 5.60
C HIS A 22 -1.65 1.34 5.27
N VAL A 23 -0.91 2.12 4.47
CA VAL A 23 0.54 1.94 4.32
C VAL A 23 1.27 2.30 5.62
N HIS A 24 0.95 3.46 6.22
CA HIS A 24 1.51 3.88 7.50
C HIS A 24 1.24 2.84 8.60
N ASP A 25 -0.03 2.44 8.77
CA ASP A 25 -0.42 1.51 9.82
C ASP A 25 0.15 0.09 9.56
N ALA A 26 0.37 -0.30 8.30
CA ALA A 26 1.07 -1.54 7.98
C ALA A 26 2.53 -1.51 8.44
N LEU A 27 3.24 -0.38 8.22
CA LEU A 27 4.62 -0.20 8.69
C LEU A 27 4.70 -0.21 10.22
N GLU A 28 3.81 0.52 10.92
CA GLU A 28 3.71 0.53 12.39
C GLU A 28 3.39 -0.88 12.94
N ALA A 29 2.60 -1.67 12.21
CA ALA A 29 2.32 -3.06 12.55
C ALA A 29 3.49 -4.02 12.24
N GLY A 30 4.63 -3.50 11.78
CA GLY A 30 5.86 -4.25 11.49
C GLY A 30 5.87 -4.97 10.14
N ALA A 31 5.00 -4.59 9.21
CA ALA A 31 5.07 -5.11 7.84
C ALA A 31 6.35 -4.61 7.16
N SER A 32 7.04 -5.53 6.51
CA SER A 32 8.22 -5.21 5.70
C SER A 32 7.82 -4.51 4.40
N ARG A 33 8.77 -3.78 3.81
CA ARG A 33 8.60 -3.17 2.49
C ARG A 33 8.18 -4.22 1.44
N ASP A 34 8.79 -5.40 1.49
CA ASP A 34 8.51 -6.48 0.54
C ASP A 34 7.08 -7.01 0.66
N GLU A 35 6.55 -7.18 1.88
CA GLU A 35 5.16 -7.60 2.10
C GLU A 35 4.15 -6.56 1.58
N ILE A 36 4.44 -5.26 1.75
CA ILE A 36 3.59 -4.17 1.24
C ILE A 36 3.62 -4.14 -0.29
N VAL A 37 4.81 -4.27 -0.90
CA VAL A 37 4.97 -4.32 -2.36
C VAL A 37 4.28 -5.55 -2.95
N GLU A 38 4.40 -6.72 -2.32
CA GLU A 38 3.68 -7.93 -2.73
C GLU A 38 2.16 -7.74 -2.66
N THR A 39 1.67 -7.11 -1.59
CA THR A 39 0.25 -6.76 -1.42
C THR A 39 -0.25 -5.85 -2.55
N ILE A 40 0.52 -4.82 -2.89
CA ILE A 40 0.23 -3.93 -4.03
C ILE A 40 0.20 -4.73 -5.35
N GLY A 41 1.17 -5.62 -5.56
CA GLY A 41 1.22 -6.49 -6.73
C GLY A 41 0.00 -7.39 -6.87
N VAL A 42 -0.49 -7.99 -5.78
CA VAL A 42 -1.71 -8.79 -5.76
C VAL A 42 -2.95 -7.92 -6.04
N ALA A 43 -3.03 -6.72 -5.47
CA ALA A 43 -4.11 -5.78 -5.72
C ALA A 43 -4.19 -5.40 -7.22
N ILE A 44 -3.04 -5.11 -7.84
CA ILE A 44 -2.94 -4.83 -9.28
C ILE A 44 -3.35 -6.05 -10.11
N MET A 45 -2.86 -7.25 -9.78
CA MET A 45 -3.23 -8.49 -10.47
C MET A 45 -4.74 -8.69 -10.51
N MET A 46 -5.42 -8.43 -9.39
CA MET A 46 -6.86 -8.66 -9.26
C MET A 46 -7.72 -7.50 -9.75
N GLY A 47 -7.18 -6.28 -9.75
CA GLY A 47 -7.91 -5.06 -10.07
C GLY A 47 -7.60 -4.47 -11.46
N GLY A 48 -6.63 -5.04 -12.19
CA GLY A 48 -6.27 -4.68 -13.55
C GLY A 48 -5.76 -3.24 -13.71
N GLY A 49 -5.86 -2.72 -14.95
CA GLY A 49 -5.34 -1.39 -15.32
C GLY A 49 -5.70 -0.24 -14.37
N PRO A 50 -6.96 -0.09 -13.91
CA PRO A 50 -7.32 0.97 -12.97
C PRO A 50 -6.55 0.89 -11.64
N SER A 51 -6.26 -0.32 -11.16
CA SER A 51 -5.57 -0.52 -9.89
C SER A 51 -4.07 -0.26 -9.98
N VAL A 52 -3.50 -0.17 -11.19
CA VAL A 52 -2.11 0.27 -11.39
C VAL A 52 -1.92 1.68 -10.87
N VAL A 53 -2.85 2.60 -11.14
CA VAL A 53 -2.76 4.01 -10.72
C VAL A 53 -2.70 4.10 -9.19
N TYR A 54 -3.65 3.49 -8.50
CA TYR A 54 -3.72 3.48 -7.03
C TYR A 54 -2.59 2.64 -6.41
N GLY A 55 -2.12 1.61 -7.09
CA GLY A 55 -0.93 0.86 -6.68
C GLY A 55 0.34 1.70 -6.73
N CYS A 56 0.49 2.56 -7.74
CA CYS A 56 1.59 3.53 -7.81
C CYS A 56 1.51 4.54 -6.65
N GLU A 57 0.33 5.08 -6.36
CA GLU A 57 0.15 6.01 -5.23
C GLU A 57 0.45 5.36 -3.87
N ALA A 58 0.04 4.10 -3.68
CA ALA A 58 0.39 3.33 -2.48
C ALA A 58 1.90 3.10 -2.36
N LEU A 59 2.57 2.83 -3.48
CA LEU A 59 4.03 2.68 -3.52
C LEU A 59 4.75 4.00 -3.21
N GLU A 60 4.28 5.12 -3.76
CA GLU A 60 4.80 6.45 -3.45
C GLU A 60 4.64 6.78 -1.96
N ALA A 61 3.48 6.46 -1.36
CA ALA A 61 3.27 6.64 0.07
C ALA A 61 4.28 5.81 0.89
N LEU A 62 4.51 4.56 0.50
CA LEU A 62 5.49 3.68 1.15
C LEU A 62 6.91 4.27 1.09
N ASP A 63 7.30 4.76 -0.08
CA ASP A 63 8.62 5.36 -0.27
C ASP A 63 8.76 6.66 0.55
N GLN A 64 7.70 7.46 0.68
CA GLN A 64 7.70 8.66 1.53
C GLN A 64 7.88 8.32 3.02
N PHE A 65 7.13 7.33 3.53
CA PHE A 65 7.24 6.94 4.95
C PHE A 65 8.59 6.29 5.26
N THR A 66 9.16 5.53 4.33
CA THR A 66 10.46 4.86 4.53
C THR A 66 11.65 5.79 4.31
N ALA A 67 11.54 6.81 3.45
CA ALA A 67 12.56 7.86 3.30
C ALA A 67 12.60 8.85 4.49
N ALA A 68 11.50 8.98 5.24
CA ALA A 68 11.40 9.87 6.39
C ALA A 68 11.89 9.26 7.72
N VAL A 69 12.22 7.96 7.77
CA VAL A 69 12.75 7.29 8.96
C VAL A 69 14.28 7.24 8.87
N PRO A 70 15.04 8.05 9.65
CA PRO A 70 16.46 7.79 9.84
C PRO A 70 16.60 6.49 10.65
N ALA A 71 17.46 5.59 10.18
CA ALA A 71 17.83 4.35 10.85
C ALA A 71 18.38 4.56 12.27
#